data_AF-A0A3M1L9L4-F1
#
_entry.id   AF-A0A3M1L9L4-F1
#
_cell.length_a   1.000
_cell.length_b   1.000
_cell.length_c   1.000
_cell.angle_alpha   90.00
_cell.angle_beta   90.00
_cell.angle_gamma   90.00
#
_symmetry.space_group_name_H-M   'P 1'
#
loop_
_entity.id
_entity.type
_entity.pdbx_description
1 polymer ?
#
loop_
_entity_poly.entity_id
_entity_poly.type
_entity_poly.pdbx_seq_one_letter_code
_entity_poly.pdbx_strand_id
1 'polypeptide(L)' 'MLEQLIDFLRLEFEISAGAISLAQKTEKLEAHTLPIILWQYGLLNSKQLDQVFDWLES' A
#
# COMPACT_ATOMS: atom_id res chain seq x y z
N MET A 1 9.50 -3.86 7.73
CA MET A 1 8.07 -3.48 7.81
C MET A 1 7.56 -2.96 6.48
N LEU A 2 8.15 -1.90 5.88
CA LEU A 2 7.72 -1.39 4.58
C LEU A 2 7.87 -2.43 3.43
N GLU A 3 8.97 -3.17 3.40
CA GLU A 3 9.21 -4.22 2.40
C GLU A 3 8.16 -5.35 2.48
N GLN A 4 7.79 -5.77 3.70
CA GLN A 4 6.77 -6.80 3.91
C GLN A 4 5.38 -6.33 3.46
N LEU A 5 5.05 -5.06 3.72
CA LEU A 5 3.83 -4.44 3.22
C LEU A 5 3.82 -4.40 1.69
N ILE A 6 4.94 -4.06 1.06
CA ILE A 6 5.09 -4.04 -0.39
C ILE A 6 4.87 -5.44 -0.98
N ASP A 7 5.47 -6.48 -0.38
CA ASP A 7 5.26 -7.85 -0.84
C ASP A 7 3.82 -8.31 -0.61
N PHE A 8 3.21 -8.00 0.53
CA PHE A 8 1.79 -8.27 0.79
C PHE A 8 0.89 -7.61 -0.26
N LEU A 9 1.11 -6.33 -0.57
CA LEU A 9 0.37 -5.60 -1.60
C LEU A 9 0.54 -6.22 -3.01
N ARG A 10 1.72 -6.75 -3.31
CA ARG A 10 1.99 -7.39 -4.60
C ARG A 10 1.39 -8.79 -4.71
N LEU A 11 1.42 -9.56 -3.62
CA LEU A 11 0.96 -10.95 -3.60
C LEU A 11 -0.55 -11.06 -3.41
N GLU A 12 -1.11 -10.32 -2.45
CA GLU A 12 -2.52 -10.45 -2.06
C GLU A 12 -3.44 -9.52 -2.87
N PHE A 13 -2.92 -8.37 -3.31
CA PHE A 13 -3.71 -7.36 -4.05
C PHE A 13 -3.26 -7.16 -5.49
N GLU A 14 -2.30 -7.94 -5.97
CA GLU A 14 -1.75 -7.87 -7.34
C GLU A 14 -1.31 -6.45 -7.74
N ILE A 15 -0.94 -5.62 -6.76
CA ILE A 15 -0.53 -4.24 -6.99
C ILE A 15 0.77 -4.27 -7.79
N SER A 16 0.75 -3.61 -8.95
CA SER A 16 1.92 -3.53 -9.82
C SER A 16 3.07 -2.75 -9.17
N ALA A 17 4.31 -3.14 -9.46
CA ALA A 17 5.48 -2.41 -8.96
C ALA A 17 5.47 -0.92 -9.34
N GLY A 18 4.94 -0.58 -10.54
CA GLY A 18 4.80 0.81 -10.98
C GLY A 18 3.83 1.64 -10.12
N ALA A 19 2.78 1.02 -9.57
CA ALA A 19 1.85 1.65 -8.63
C ALA A 19 2.54 1.95 -7.28
N ILE A 20 3.38 1.03 -6.80
CA ILE A 20 4.18 1.25 -5.59
C ILE A 20 5.24 2.32 -5.82
N SER A 21 5.90 2.33 -6.99
CA SER A 21 6.86 3.38 -7.36
C SER A 21 6.23 4.77 -7.45
N LEU A 22 4.95 4.87 -7.83
CA LEU A 22 4.20 6.12 -7.77
C LEU A 22 4.08 6.65 -6.33
N ALA A 23 3.77 5.77 -5.39
CA ALA A 23 3.71 6.15 -3.98
C ALA A 23 5.09 6.50 -3.39
N GLN A 24 6.16 5.80 -3.80
CA GLN A 24 7.55 6.07 -3.39
C GLN A 24 8.08 7.45 -3.80
N LYS A 25 7.46 8.12 -4.77
CA LYS A 25 7.83 9.51 -5.12
C LYS A 25 7.43 10.53 -4.05
N THR A 26 6.66 10.12 -3.05
CA THR A 26 6.28 10.95 -1.91
C THR A 26 7.38 10.94 -0.86
N GLU A 27 7.87 12.12 -0.47
CA GLU A 27 8.95 12.29 0.54
C GLU A 27 8.62 11.71 1.94
N LYS A 28 7.36 11.34 2.19
CA LYS A 28 6.85 10.80 3.47
C LYS A 28 6.30 9.39 3.33
N LEU A 29 6.95 8.54 2.52
CA LEU A 29 6.50 7.17 2.35
C LEU A 29 6.82 6.32 3.59
N GLU A 30 5.83 6.24 4.48
CA GLU A 30 5.83 5.38 5.65
C GLU A 30 4.85 4.21 5.46
N ALA A 31 4.97 3.16 6.28
CA ALA A 31 4.10 1.98 6.17
C ALA A 31 2.61 2.29 6.34
N HIS A 32 2.27 3.29 7.16
CA HIS A 32 0.90 3.76 7.35
C HIS A 32 0.43 4.71 6.24
N THR A 33 1.34 5.34 5.50
CA THR A 33 1.02 6.33 4.45
C THR A 33 0.93 5.69 3.07
N LEU A 34 1.71 4.63 2.80
CA LEU A 34 1.67 3.88 1.54
C LEU A 34 0.25 3.41 1.15
N PRO A 35 -0.53 2.76 2.03
CA PRO A 35 -1.90 2.31 1.71
C PRO A 35 -2.82 3.49 1.38
N ILE A 36 -2.70 4.59 2.12
CA ILE A 36 -3.48 5.81 1.91
C ILE A 36 -3.19 6.41 0.54
N ILE A 37 -1.91 6.50 0.16
CA ILE A 37 -1.51 7.02 -1.15
C ILE A 37 -2.06 6.14 -2.27
N LEU A 38 -1.94 4.82 -2.14
CA LEU A 38 -2.49 3.88 -3.13
C LEU A 38 -4.01 4.04 -3.28
N TRP A 39 -4.75 4.23 -2.18
CA TRP A 39 -6.17 4.53 -2.21
C TRP A 39 -6.49 5.88 -2.88
N GLN A 40 -5.72 6.93 -2.61
CA GLN A 40 -5.89 8.24 -3.25
C GLN A 40 -5.70 8.19 -4.77
N TYR A 41 -4.80 7.32 -5.25
CA TYR A 41 -4.61 7.07 -6.68
C TYR A 41 -5.66 6.10 -7.27
N GLY A 42 -6.60 5.60 -6.49
CA GLY A 42 -7.60 4.62 -6.92
C GLY A 42 -7.06 3.22 -7.17
N LEU A 43 -5.84 2.93 -6.69
CA LEU A 43 -5.18 1.63 -6.81
C LEU A 43 -5.67 0.63 -5.75
N LEU A 44 -6.23 1.16 -4.65
CA LEU A 44 -6.93 0.39 -3.62
C LEU A 44 -8.36 0.91 -3.47
N ASN A 45 -9.29 0.00 -3.20
CA ASN A 45 -10.62 0.36 -2.73
C ASN A 45 -10.68 0.42 -1.20
N SER A 46 -11.76 0.97 -0.64
CA SER A 46 -11.91 1.12 0.82
C SER A 46 -11.77 -0.21 1.57
N LYS A 47 -12.30 -1.32 1.02
CA LYS A 47 -12.21 -2.64 1.66
C LYS A 47 -10.78 -3.18 1.69
N GLN A 48 -10.04 -3.02 0.60
CA GLN A 48 -8.63 -3.42 0.53
C GLN A 48 -7.78 -2.53 1.45
N LEU A 49 -8.10 -1.24 1.54
CA LEU A 49 -7.44 -0.31 2.45
C LEU A 49 -7.59 -0.78 3.92
N ASP A 50 -8.81 -1.10 4.35
CA ASP A 50 -9.07 -1.67 5.68
C ASP A 50 -8.25 -2.95 5.92
N GLN A 51 -8.24 -3.90 4.98
CA GLN A 51 -7.47 -5.15 5.10
C GLN A 51 -5.96 -4.91 5.24
N VAL A 52 -5.43 -3.89 4.56
CA VAL A 52 -4.02 -3.51 4.68
C VAL A 52 -3.72 -2.91 6.05
N PHE A 53 -4.64 -2.11 6.62
CA PHE A 53 -4.49 -1.58 7.97
C PHE A 53 -4.60 -2.66 9.04
N ASP A 54 -5.56 -3.57 8.94
CA ASP A 54 -5.68 -4.75 9.81
C ASP A 54 -4.38 -5.57 9.82
N TRP A 55 -3.76 -5.77 8.65
CA TRP A 55 -2.48 -6.47 8.54
C TRP A 55 -1.32 -5.68 9.18
N LEU A 56 -1.32 -4.35 9.09
CA LEU A 56 -0.29 -3.49 9.68
C LEU A 56 -0.34 -3.44 11.21
N GLU A 57 -1.52 -3.64 11.80
CA GLU A 57 -1.72 -3.66 13.26
C GLU A 57 -1.51 -5.05 13.89
N SER A 58 -1.32 -6.10 13.06
CA SER A 58 -1.22 -7.51 13.49
C SER A 58 0.18 -7.97 13.87
#